data_AF-A0AA92DKZ5-F1
#
_entry.id   AF-A0AA92DKZ5-F1
#
_cell.length_a   1.000
_cell.length_b   1.000
_cell.length_c   1.000
_cell.angle_alpha   90.00
_cell.angle_beta   90.00
_cell.angle_gamma   90.00
#
_symmetry.space_group_name_H-M   'P 1'
#
loop_
_entity.id
_entity.type
_entity.pdbx_description
1 polymer ?
#
loop_
_entity_poly.entity_id
_entity_poly.type
_entity_poly.pdbx_seq_one_letter_code
_entity_poly.pdbx_strand_id
1 'polypeptide(L)'
;MTERFTKAAARNIFYGGSLFFFAAFVSLTAASHIYVVNTGTDSKGLTESVARGKHVWEKNSCINCHTLLGEGAYFAPELGNVWIRYGGDKDPEGARAALAGWMAA
;
A
#
# COMPACT_ATOMS: atom_id res chain seq x y z
N MET A 1 -21.94 -6.07 -44.16
CA MET A 1 -20.99 -6.04 -43.02
C MET A 1 -19.73 -6.76 -43.44
N THR A 2 -18.56 -6.13 -43.31
CA THR A 2 -17.26 -6.75 -43.56
C THR A 2 -17.14 -8.00 -42.69
N GLU A 3 -16.88 -9.18 -43.28
CA GLU A 3 -16.91 -10.50 -42.59
C GLU A 3 -16.06 -10.58 -41.30
N ARG A 4 -15.13 -9.65 -41.10
CA ARG A 4 -14.21 -9.60 -39.95
C ARG A 4 -14.80 -8.97 -38.68
N PHE A 5 -15.89 -8.20 -38.75
CA PHE A 5 -16.49 -7.53 -37.59
C PHE A 5 -17.89 -8.08 -37.31
N THR A 6 -17.95 -9.25 -36.67
CA THR A 6 -19.21 -9.89 -36.22
C THR A 6 -19.38 -9.81 -34.70
N LYS A 7 -20.63 -9.88 -34.23
CA LYS A 7 -20.94 -9.96 -32.79
C LYS A 7 -20.28 -11.17 -32.12
N ALA A 8 -20.17 -12.29 -32.85
CA ALA A 8 -19.51 -13.50 -32.35
C ALA A 8 -18.00 -13.30 -32.20
N ALA A 9 -17.34 -12.64 -33.16
CA ALA A 9 -15.92 -12.31 -33.06
C ALA A 9 -15.65 -11.39 -31.85
N ALA A 10 -16.46 -10.34 -31.67
CA ALA A 10 -16.35 -9.44 -30.52
C ALA A 10 -16.52 -10.17 -29.17
N ARG A 11 -17.50 -11.07 -29.07
CA ARG A 11 -17.72 -11.91 -27.87
C ARG A 11 -16.51 -12.79 -27.56
N ASN A 12 -15.92 -13.41 -28.58
CA ASN A 12 -14.78 -14.30 -28.39
C ASN A 12 -13.53 -13.53 -28.00
N ILE A 13 -13.31 -12.33 -28.57
CA ILE A 13 -12.24 -11.41 -28.16
C ILE A 13 -12.42 -11.00 -26.70
N PHE A 14 -13.64 -10.65 -26.30
CA PHE A 14 -13.93 -10.30 -24.90
C PHE A 14 -13.59 -11.45 -23.96
N TYR A 15 -14.18 -12.64 -24.14
CA TYR A 15 -13.95 -13.75 -23.20
C TYR A 15 -12.50 -14.26 -23.24
N GLY A 16 -11.91 -14.39 -24.44
CA GLY A 16 -10.53 -14.84 -24.60
C GLY A 16 -9.53 -13.83 -24.02
N GLY A 17 -9.72 -12.54 -24.33
CA GLY A 17 -8.89 -11.46 -23.80
C GLY A 17 -9.02 -11.31 -22.29
N SER A 18 -10.25 -11.32 -21.75
CA SER A 18 -10.48 -11.28 -20.31
C SER A 18 -9.82 -12.46 -19.59
N LEU A 19 -9.98 -13.69 -20.10
CA LEU A 19 -9.35 -14.86 -19.47
C LEU A 19 -7.82 -14.77 -19.53
N PHE A 20 -7.26 -14.34 -20.66
CA PHE A 20 -5.82 -14.16 -20.83
C PHE A 20 -5.26 -13.11 -19.85
N PHE A 21 -5.84 -11.90 -19.82
CA PHE A 21 -5.35 -10.83 -18.94
C PHE A 21 -5.63 -11.12 -17.46
N PHE A 22 -6.70 -11.85 -17.14
CA PHE A 22 -6.94 -12.32 -15.78
C PHE A 22 -5.85 -13.30 -15.33
N ALA A 23 -5.50 -14.29 -16.17
CA ALA A 23 -4.42 -15.21 -15.87
C ALA A 23 -3.07 -14.48 -15.71
N ALA A 24 -2.76 -13.56 -16.62
CA ALA A 24 -1.56 -12.72 -16.54
C ALA A 24 -1.53 -11.88 -15.25
N PHE A 25 -2.67 -11.28 -14.87
CA PHE A 25 -2.78 -10.52 -13.62
C PHE A 25 -2.51 -11.40 -12.40
N VAL A 26 -3.10 -12.59 -12.31
CA VAL A 26 -2.83 -13.54 -11.22
C VAL A 26 -1.35 -13.94 -11.16
N SER A 27 -0.72 -14.24 -12.30
CA SER A 27 0.70 -14.55 -12.35
C SER A 27 1.58 -13.38 -11.87
N LEU A 28 1.28 -12.16 -12.30
CA LEU A 28 1.99 -10.95 -11.87
C LEU A 28 1.75 -10.67 -10.39
N THR A 29 0.52 -10.82 -9.87
CA THR A 29 0.23 -10.69 -8.44
C THR A 29 1.04 -11.67 -7.60
N ALA A 30 1.14 -12.94 -8.03
CA ALA A 30 1.95 -13.92 -7.33
C ALA A 30 3.44 -13.53 -7.33
N ALA A 31 3.97 -13.11 -8.48
CA ALA A 31 5.34 -12.63 -8.60
C ALA A 31 5.60 -11.39 -7.71
N SER A 32 4.70 -10.42 -7.71
CA SER A 32 4.77 -9.23 -6.86
C SER A 32 4.71 -9.59 -5.37
N HIS A 33 3.83 -10.50 -4.98
CA HIS A 33 3.73 -10.96 -3.59
C HIS A 33 5.05 -11.59 -3.12
N ILE A 34 5.61 -12.49 -3.92
CA ILE A 34 6.91 -13.13 -3.65
C ILE A 34 8.01 -12.07 -3.50
N TYR A 35 8.03 -11.07 -4.37
CA TYR A 35 9.01 -9.98 -4.29
C TYR A 35 8.85 -9.17 -2.99
N VAL A 36 7.63 -8.78 -2.63
CA VAL A 36 7.36 -7.96 -1.44
C VAL A 36 7.82 -8.68 -0.16
N VAL A 37 7.44 -9.96 0.01
CA VAL A 37 7.75 -10.69 1.26
C VAL A 37 9.21 -11.10 1.41
N ASN A 38 9.94 -11.25 0.30
CA ASN A 38 11.33 -11.73 0.30
C ASN A 38 12.38 -10.64 0.04
N THR A 39 12.00 -9.49 -0.52
CA THR A 39 12.96 -8.47 -0.98
C THR A 39 12.47 -7.05 -0.76
N GLY A 40 11.21 -6.75 -1.09
CA GLY A 40 10.67 -5.40 -1.06
C GLY A 40 10.34 -4.87 0.33
N THR A 41 10.50 -5.66 1.39
CA THR A 41 10.19 -5.27 2.77
C THR A 41 11.25 -5.81 3.73
N ASP A 42 11.66 -4.99 4.70
CA ASP A 42 12.53 -5.44 5.79
C ASP A 42 11.72 -6.33 6.76
N SER A 43 11.67 -7.63 6.45
CA SER A 43 10.97 -8.61 7.26
C SER A 43 11.54 -8.75 8.68
N LYS A 44 12.81 -8.36 8.92
CA LYS A 44 13.38 -8.36 10.28
C LYS A 44 12.86 -7.17 11.10
N GLY A 45 12.61 -6.04 10.45
CA GLY A 45 12.01 -4.84 11.05
C GLY A 45 10.51 -4.98 11.36
N LEU A 46 9.81 -5.95 10.76
CA LEU A 46 8.39 -6.24 11.01
C LEU A 46 8.15 -6.96 12.35
N THR A 47 8.45 -6.27 13.45
CA THR A 47 8.21 -6.78 14.80
C THR A 47 6.73 -6.76 15.19
N GLU A 48 6.37 -7.48 16.26
CA GLU A 48 5.03 -7.41 16.86
C GLU A 48 4.59 -5.99 17.23
N SER A 49 5.54 -5.11 17.56
CA SER A 49 5.22 -3.71 17.83
C SER A 49 4.76 -2.95 16.58
N VAL A 50 5.31 -3.28 15.40
CA VAL A 50 4.89 -2.69 14.12
C VAL A 50 3.49 -3.18 13.76
N ALA A 51 3.20 -4.47 13.93
CA ALA A 51 1.87 -5.03 13.70
C ALA A 51 0.81 -4.39 14.62
N ARG A 52 1.13 -4.19 15.91
CA ARG A 52 0.25 -3.45 16.83
C ARG A 52 0.09 -1.98 16.43
N GLY A 53 1.16 -1.32 15.99
CA GLY A 53 1.11 0.05 15.49
C GLY A 53 0.18 0.20 14.28
N LYS A 54 0.23 -0.74 13.33
CA LYS A 54 -0.71 -0.82 12.22
C LYS A 54 -2.16 -0.97 12.71
N HIS A 55 -2.41 -1.81 13.71
CA HIS A 55 -3.76 -1.94 14.26
C HIS A 55 -4.27 -0.63 14.90
N VAL A 56 -3.39 0.12 15.58
CA VAL A 56 -3.73 1.46 16.11
C VAL A 56 -4.05 2.44 14.96
N TRP A 57 -3.26 2.44 13.89
CA TRP A 57 -3.49 3.25 12.68
C TRP A 57 -4.89 3.00 12.09
N GLU A 58 -5.25 1.73 11.93
CA GLU A 58 -6.53 1.31 11.37
C GLU A 58 -7.70 1.63 12.31
N LYS A 59 -7.55 1.29 13.59
CA LYS A 59 -8.60 1.49 14.61
C LYS A 59 -8.98 2.96 14.76
N ASN A 60 -8.03 3.88 14.64
CA ASN A 60 -8.27 5.31 14.77
C ASN A 60 -8.49 6.00 13.41
N SER A 61 -8.61 5.23 12.32
CA SER A 61 -8.88 5.75 10.99
C SER A 61 -7.95 6.90 10.57
N CYS A 62 -6.67 6.83 10.93
CA CYS A 62 -5.68 7.87 10.64
C CYS A 62 -5.64 8.19 9.13
N ILE A 63 -5.81 7.17 8.29
CA ILE A 63 -5.83 7.25 6.83
C ILE A 63 -6.98 8.08 6.25
N ASN A 64 -8.05 8.34 7.01
CA ASN A 64 -9.17 9.19 6.56
C ASN A 64 -8.86 10.70 6.66
N CYS A 65 -7.74 11.06 7.29
CA CYS A 65 -7.21 12.44 7.28
C CYS A 65 -5.86 12.52 6.58
N HIS A 66 -4.98 11.56 6.83
CA HIS A 66 -3.60 11.52 6.37
C HIS A 66 -3.41 10.59 5.17
N THR A 67 -2.31 10.78 4.45
CA THR A 67 -1.75 9.76 3.56
C THR A 67 -0.62 8.97 4.24
N LEU A 68 -0.46 7.71 3.83
CA LEU A 68 0.69 6.87 4.15
C LEU A 68 1.24 6.29 2.84
N LEU A 69 2.47 6.63 2.50
CA LEU A 69 3.08 6.32 1.20
C LEU A 69 2.26 6.88 0.02
N GLY A 70 1.63 8.05 0.21
CA GLY A 70 0.83 8.73 -0.81
C GLY A 70 -0.61 8.24 -0.95
N GLU A 71 -1.03 7.21 -0.21
CA GLU A 71 -2.39 6.68 -0.22
C GLU A 71 -3.15 7.08 1.05
N GLY A 72 -4.38 7.56 0.90
CA GLY A 72 -5.24 7.98 2.01
C GLY A 72 -6.06 9.22 1.66
N ALA A 73 -6.26 10.11 2.64
CA ALA A 73 -6.96 11.37 2.46
C ALA A 73 -6.00 12.57 2.43
N TYR A 74 -6.51 13.71 1.96
CA TYR A 74 -5.68 14.91 1.70
C TYR A 74 -5.94 16.05 2.70
N PHE A 75 -6.51 15.74 3.87
CA PHE A 75 -6.83 16.76 4.87
C PHE A 75 -5.63 17.12 5.75
N ALA A 76 -4.77 16.14 6.03
CA ALA A 76 -3.63 16.28 6.92
C ALA A 76 -2.34 15.74 6.25
N PRO A 77 -1.15 16.07 6.78
CA PRO A 77 0.12 15.78 6.12
C PRO A 77 0.41 14.27 5.93
N GLU A 78 1.25 13.95 4.94
CA GLU A 78 1.83 12.62 4.72
C GLU A 78 2.67 12.15 5.92
N LEU A 79 2.45 10.90 6.35
CA LEU A 79 3.07 10.31 7.54
C LEU A 79 4.15 9.24 7.26
N GLY A 80 4.31 8.76 6.03
CA GLY A 80 5.28 7.71 5.66
C GLY A 80 6.74 8.12 5.87
N ASN A 81 7.05 9.42 5.86
CA ASN A 81 8.38 9.95 6.17
C ASN A 81 8.40 10.84 7.41
N VAL A 82 7.36 10.80 8.26
CA VAL A 82 7.27 11.65 9.46
C VAL A 82 8.37 11.32 10.48
N TRP A 83 8.80 10.05 10.54
CA TRP A 83 9.91 9.61 11.37
C TRP A 83 11.20 10.36 11.05
N ILE A 84 11.54 10.47 9.75
CA ILE A 84 12.71 11.22 9.28
C ILE A 84 12.51 12.73 9.49
N ARG A 85 11.30 13.24 9.26
CA ARG A 85 10.97 14.66 9.45
C ARG A 85 11.18 15.12 10.90
N TYR A 86 10.91 14.26 11.88
CA TYR A 86 11.20 14.52 13.30
C TYR A 86 12.59 14.04 13.75
N GLY A 87 13.48 13.66 12.82
CA GLY A 87 14.87 13.30 13.13
C GLY A 87 15.06 11.94 13.77
N GLY A 88 14.09 11.02 13.65
CA GLY A 88 14.16 9.69 14.25
C GLY A 88 15.26 8.79 13.68
N ASP A 89 15.86 9.14 12.55
CA ASP A 89 17.09 8.53 12.04
C ASP A 89 18.34 8.90 12.85
N LYS A 90 18.30 10.03 13.57
CA LYS A 90 19.42 10.58 14.36
C LYS A 90 19.19 10.49 15.86
N ASP A 91 17.96 10.76 16.30
CA ASP A 91 17.52 10.68 17.69
C ASP A 91 16.14 9.99 17.79
N PRO A 92 16.12 8.65 17.84
CA PRO A 92 14.88 7.88 17.94
C PRO A 92 14.05 8.19 19.19
N GLU A 93 14.71 8.44 20.33
CA GLU A 93 13.99 8.66 21.60
C GLU A 93 13.35 10.06 21.61
N GLY A 94 14.08 11.08 21.15
CA GLY A 94 13.54 12.42 20.97
C GLY A 94 12.36 12.45 19.99
N ALA A 95 12.47 11.74 18.86
CA ALA A 95 11.38 11.65 17.89
C ALA A 95 10.12 10.98 18.48
N ARG A 96 10.29 9.90 19.26
CA ARG A 96 9.15 9.26 19.96
C ARG A 96 8.50 10.18 20.98
N ALA A 97 9.31 10.88 21.78
CA ALA A 97 8.80 11.82 22.77
C ALA A 97 8.03 12.98 22.11
N ALA A 98 8.55 13.51 21.00
CA ALA A 98 7.89 14.56 20.22
C ALA A 98 6.55 14.10 19.64
N LEU A 99 6.50 12.91 19.03
CA LEU A 99 5.26 12.34 18.49
C LEU A 99 4.23 12.06 19.60
N ALA A 100 4.67 11.53 20.74
CA ALA A 100 3.79 11.31 21.89
C ALA A 100 3.22 12.62 22.44
N GLY A 101 4.06 13.65 22.58
CA GLY A 101 3.63 14.99 23.00
C GLY A 101 2.65 15.63 22.02
N TRP A 102 2.88 15.48 20.71
CA TRP A 102 1.98 15.98 19.67
C TRP A 102 0.59 15.33 19.73
N MET A 103 0.52 14.01 19.98
CA MET A 103 -0.77 13.30 20.08
C MET A 103 -1.50 13.56 21.40
N ALA A 104 -0.79 14.00 22.44
CA ALA A 104 -1.36 14.27 23.76
C ALA A 104 -1.87 15.71 23.94
N ALA A 105 -1.52 16.62 23.02
CA ALA A 105 -1.97 18.01 23.00
C ALA A 105 -3.37 18.13 22.36
#